data_AF-A0A3D1M5N8-F1
#
_entry.id   AF-A0A3D1M5N8-F1
#
_cell.length_a   1.000
_cell.length_b   1.000
_cell.length_c   1.000
_cell.angle_alpha   90.00
_cell.angle_beta   90.00
_cell.angle_gamma   90.00
#
_symmetry.space_group_name_H-M   'P 1'
#
loop_
_entity.id
_entity.type
_entity.pdbx_description
1 polymer ?
#
loop_
_entity_poly.entity_id
_entity_poly.type
_entity_poly.pdbx_seq_one_letter_code
_entity_poly.pdbx_strand_id
1 'polypeptide(L)'
;MKGESWVNWYQNQSEEWKNAIGMISEKSQRNELMVEKDVIQSMFLSELSKLELPFVFKGGTSLSKAYQLIDRFSEDIDLSVSRHITNGEHKKAKQQILEIADSLGLTLDNPEDIRSRRDYNKYLFSYDSLFRSESMSLMIETSFFQSVYPIEQIPIHNYISDYCQSHGITIPLPLDELNFSMAVQSLNRTFIDKTYAVCDYWVQGVTERDSRHLYDLAQLCSHVPLNSDLHSLAVSVRKDRMFSINNPAAQPEYNIQQILSELITTDYFKKDYETVTSRLLNEPVSYEESLENGIQKILDSKVFDFSYPELSEFLPFPKPVFVSEMKPQVALAEGIFQEARQTVLNLYQDQTISPEKRKAAYQYVCQQYNADTLSAKKVIEKSMNHQYDRDHLLDLPSPGQPSI
;
A
#
# COMPACT_ATOMS: atom_id res chain seq x y z
N MET A 1 24.20 -28.94 -5.11
CA MET A 1 24.83 -27.99 -4.17
C MET A 1 23.79 -26.93 -3.89
N LYS A 2 23.17 -26.96 -2.70
CA LYS A 2 22.35 -25.84 -2.24
C LYS A 2 23.36 -24.76 -1.88
N GLY A 3 23.35 -23.63 -2.60
CA GLY A 3 24.15 -22.47 -2.25
C GLY A 3 23.81 -22.08 -0.81
N GLU A 4 24.83 -21.74 -0.04
CA GLU A 4 24.69 -21.26 1.33
C GLU A 4 23.76 -20.04 1.28
N SER A 5 22.49 -20.24 1.65
CA SER A 5 21.55 -19.14 1.84
C SER A 5 22.15 -18.23 2.90
N TRP A 6 22.22 -16.93 2.64
CA TRP A 6 22.59 -15.86 3.55
C TRP A 6 22.40 -16.27 5.02
N VAL A 7 23.45 -16.77 5.67
CA VAL A 7 23.49 -16.90 7.12
C VAL A 7 24.16 -15.63 7.58
N ASN A 8 23.33 -14.62 7.89
CA ASN A 8 23.73 -13.28 8.28
C ASN A 8 24.51 -12.53 7.17
N TRP A 9 23.86 -11.52 6.57
CA TRP A 9 24.35 -10.82 5.36
C TRP A 9 25.72 -10.13 5.50
N TYR A 10 26.25 -9.99 6.71
CA TYR A 10 27.54 -9.34 6.98
C TYR A 10 28.54 -10.23 7.74
N GLN A 11 28.15 -11.29 8.45
CA GLN A 11 29.06 -12.00 9.36
C GLN A 11 30.30 -12.60 8.70
N ASN A 12 30.24 -12.96 7.41
CA ASN A 12 31.38 -13.56 6.69
C ASN A 12 32.12 -12.58 5.76
N GLN A 13 31.57 -11.38 5.53
CA GLN A 13 32.11 -10.39 4.56
C GLN A 13 31.91 -8.93 5.04
N SER A 14 31.91 -8.70 6.36
CA SER A 14 31.56 -7.40 6.94
C SER A 14 32.52 -6.30 6.50
N GLU A 15 33.81 -6.62 6.37
CA GLU A 15 34.84 -5.68 5.93
C GLU A 15 34.68 -5.33 4.45
N GLU A 16 34.37 -6.31 3.59
CA GLU A 16 34.10 -6.08 2.17
C GLU A 16 32.87 -5.20 1.97
N TRP A 17 31.77 -5.50 2.68
CA TRP A 17 30.57 -4.66 2.66
C TRP A 17 30.84 -3.26 3.17
N LYS A 18 31.54 -3.12 4.31
CA LYS A 18 31.89 -1.81 4.88
C LYS A 18 32.74 -0.98 3.92
N ASN A 19 33.74 -1.59 3.27
CA ASN A 19 34.56 -0.90 2.28
C ASN A 19 33.74 -0.49 1.04
N ALA A 20 32.89 -1.38 0.52
CA ALA A 20 32.04 -1.07 -0.63
C ALA A 20 31.06 0.06 -0.30
N ILE A 21 30.36 -0.02 0.83
CA ILE A 21 29.43 1.01 1.29
C ILE A 21 30.14 2.35 1.48
N GLY A 22 31.30 2.38 2.17
CA GLY A 22 32.07 3.61 2.39
C GLY A 22 32.52 4.26 1.09
N MET A 23 33.03 3.46 0.13
CA MET A 23 33.41 3.95 -1.19
C MET A 23 32.21 4.53 -1.96
N ILE A 24 31.08 3.82 -1.99
CA ILE A 24 29.89 4.27 -2.73
C ILE A 24 29.27 5.49 -2.08
N SER A 25 29.24 5.55 -0.76
CA SER A 25 28.85 6.72 0.03
C SER A 25 29.64 7.96 -0.38
N GLU A 26 30.98 7.87 -0.40
CA GLU A 26 31.84 8.98 -0.82
C GLU A 26 31.59 9.40 -2.28
N LYS A 27 31.50 8.43 -3.19
CA LYS A 27 31.35 8.69 -4.64
C LYS A 27 29.99 9.24 -5.02
N SER A 28 28.93 8.78 -4.35
CA SER A 28 27.55 9.25 -4.59
C SER A 28 27.17 10.46 -3.73
N GLN A 29 28.06 10.94 -2.85
CA GLN A 29 27.78 11.99 -1.87
C GLN A 29 26.55 11.68 -1.00
N ARG A 30 26.33 10.39 -0.71
CA ARG A 30 25.25 9.92 0.16
C ARG A 30 25.81 9.56 1.52
N ASN A 31 24.93 9.46 2.52
CA ASN A 31 25.33 9.02 3.85
C ASN A 31 25.61 7.50 3.85
N GLU A 32 26.63 7.05 4.58
CA GLU A 32 27.00 5.63 4.70
C GLU A 32 25.83 4.76 5.18
N LEU A 33 25.05 5.25 6.14
CA LEU A 33 23.88 4.56 6.69
C LEU A 33 22.76 4.42 5.67
N MET A 34 22.62 5.40 4.76
CA MET A 34 21.65 5.34 3.67
C MET A 34 22.03 4.26 2.67
N VAL A 35 23.31 4.18 2.30
CA VAL A 35 23.82 3.15 1.39
C VAL A 35 23.78 1.77 2.05
N GLU A 36 24.09 1.67 3.34
CA GLU A 36 23.96 0.43 4.13
C GLU A 36 22.50 -0.06 4.14
N LYS A 37 21.55 0.82 4.42
CA LYS A 37 20.13 0.48 4.44
C LYS A 37 19.61 0.07 3.06
N ASP A 38 20.08 0.74 2.00
CA ASP A 38 19.78 0.39 0.60
C ASP A 38 20.18 -1.05 0.27
N VAL A 39 21.35 -1.51 0.75
CA VAL A 39 21.84 -2.89 0.59
C VAL A 39 20.90 -3.89 1.28
N ILE A 40 20.58 -3.66 2.56
CA ILE A 40 19.74 -4.58 3.34
C ILE A 40 18.34 -4.68 2.75
N GLN A 41 17.75 -3.56 2.32
CA GLN A 41 16.49 -3.56 1.61
C GLN A 41 16.55 -4.41 0.34
N SER A 42 17.64 -4.28 -0.43
CA SER A 42 17.83 -5.02 -1.68
C SER A 42 17.97 -6.52 -1.45
N MET A 43 18.67 -6.93 -0.39
CA MET A 43 18.77 -8.32 0.03
C MET A 43 17.42 -8.88 0.45
N PHE A 44 16.66 -8.14 1.27
CA PHE A 44 15.32 -8.55 1.69
C PHE A 44 14.39 -8.72 0.48
N LEU A 45 14.38 -7.75 -0.44
CA LEU A 45 13.58 -7.80 -1.66
C LEU A 45 14.02 -8.93 -2.61
N SER A 46 15.32 -9.22 -2.67
CA SER A 46 15.85 -10.35 -3.46
C SER A 46 15.28 -11.67 -2.95
N GLU A 47 15.36 -11.93 -1.65
CA GLU A 47 14.78 -13.13 -1.05
C GLU A 47 13.25 -13.17 -1.20
N LEU A 48 12.59 -12.03 -1.04
CA LEU A 48 11.14 -11.91 -1.23
C LEU A 48 10.72 -12.25 -2.67
N SER A 49 11.51 -11.84 -3.67
CA SER A 49 11.24 -12.09 -5.09
C SER A 49 11.29 -13.58 -5.46
N LYS A 50 11.97 -14.40 -4.65
CA LYS A 50 12.09 -15.86 -4.84
C LYS A 50 10.86 -16.63 -4.33
N LEU A 51 9.95 -15.96 -3.62
CA LEU A 51 8.75 -16.59 -3.05
C LEU A 51 7.64 -16.73 -4.09
N GLU A 52 6.85 -17.80 -3.98
CA GLU A 52 5.68 -18.04 -4.85
C GLU A 52 4.42 -17.24 -4.44
N LEU A 53 4.53 -16.39 -3.42
CA LEU A 53 3.41 -15.55 -3.00
C LEU A 53 3.25 -14.36 -3.97
N PRO A 54 2.02 -13.87 -4.19
CA PRO A 54 1.74 -12.82 -5.18
C PRO A 54 2.12 -11.42 -4.66
N PHE A 55 3.27 -11.27 -4.00
CA PHE A 55 3.75 -10.00 -3.46
C PHE A 55 3.93 -8.98 -4.58
N VAL A 56 3.56 -7.74 -4.28
CA VAL A 56 3.77 -6.58 -5.14
C VAL A 56 4.48 -5.50 -4.32
N PHE A 57 5.64 -5.06 -4.79
CA PHE A 57 6.36 -3.95 -4.18
C PHE A 57 5.75 -2.62 -4.62
N LYS A 58 5.56 -1.69 -3.67
CA LYS A 58 4.91 -0.41 -3.92
C LYS A 58 5.51 0.70 -3.05
N GLY A 59 4.83 1.85 -3.02
CA GLY A 59 5.19 2.96 -2.13
C GLY A 59 6.39 3.77 -2.60
N GLY A 60 6.94 4.60 -1.70
CA GLY A 60 8.06 5.50 -2.01
C GLY A 60 9.32 4.74 -2.44
N THR A 61 9.65 3.66 -1.75
CA THR A 61 10.88 2.90 -2.00
C THR A 61 10.83 2.16 -3.34
N SER A 62 9.63 1.81 -3.83
CA SER A 62 9.49 1.31 -5.21
C SER A 62 9.79 2.38 -6.27
N LEU A 63 9.45 3.65 -6.00
CA LEU A 63 9.77 4.75 -6.92
C LEU A 63 11.26 5.03 -6.99
N SER A 64 11.99 4.89 -5.88
CA SER A 64 13.44 5.07 -5.87
C SER A 64 14.18 3.85 -6.44
N LYS A 65 13.79 2.62 -6.06
CA LYS A 65 14.52 1.40 -6.45
C LYS A 65 14.11 0.80 -7.78
N ALA A 66 12.83 0.77 -8.12
CA ALA A 66 12.40 0.14 -9.37
C ALA A 66 12.42 1.14 -10.53
N TYR A 67 11.97 2.37 -10.28
CA TYR A 67 11.82 3.37 -11.33
C TYR A 67 12.90 4.46 -11.32
N GLN A 68 13.70 4.56 -10.24
CA GLN A 68 14.74 5.61 -10.08
C GLN A 68 14.19 7.04 -10.30
N LEU A 69 12.94 7.29 -9.91
CA LEU A 69 12.22 8.56 -10.18
C LEU A 69 12.23 9.56 -9.04
N ILE A 70 12.48 9.12 -7.81
CA ILE A 70 12.53 10.01 -6.66
C ILE A 70 13.95 10.00 -6.07
N ASP A 71 14.44 11.18 -5.72
CA ASP A 71 15.74 11.36 -5.09
C ASP A 71 15.58 11.97 -3.70
N ARG A 72 14.84 11.24 -2.87
CA ARG A 72 14.68 11.51 -1.45
C ARG A 72 14.80 10.22 -0.66
N PHE A 73 15.11 10.35 0.60
CA PHE A 73 15.22 9.21 1.48
C PHE A 73 13.87 8.49 1.64
N SER A 74 13.88 7.17 1.43
CA SER A 74 12.71 6.30 1.59
C SER A 74 13.18 4.98 2.21
N GLU A 75 12.81 4.77 3.46
CA GLU A 75 13.38 3.73 4.31
C GLU A 75 12.54 2.45 4.41
N ASP A 76 11.32 2.51 3.90
CA ASP A 76 10.27 1.55 4.22
C ASP A 76 10.01 0.60 3.05
N ILE A 77 9.84 -0.69 3.30
CA ILE A 77 9.39 -1.64 2.26
C ILE A 77 7.88 -1.80 2.37
N ASP A 78 7.15 -1.21 1.43
CA ASP A 78 5.69 -1.36 1.32
C ASP A 78 5.33 -2.52 0.38
N LEU A 79 4.62 -3.50 0.90
CA LEU A 79 4.18 -4.68 0.18
C LEU A 79 2.65 -4.76 0.10
N SER A 80 2.18 -5.20 -1.06
CA SER A 80 0.78 -5.59 -1.28
C SER A 80 0.72 -6.89 -2.07
N VAL A 81 -0.43 -7.20 -2.67
CA VAL A 81 -0.63 -8.43 -3.45
C VAL A 81 -1.35 -8.16 -4.77
N SER A 82 -1.01 -8.93 -5.80
CA SER A 82 -1.62 -8.81 -7.14
C SER A 82 -3.02 -9.42 -7.25
N ARG A 83 -3.43 -10.20 -6.24
CA ARG A 83 -4.77 -10.77 -6.10
C ARG A 83 -5.14 -10.93 -4.64
N HIS A 84 -6.41 -11.15 -4.35
CA HIS A 84 -6.81 -11.60 -3.03
C HIS A 84 -6.11 -12.91 -2.65
N ILE A 85 -5.64 -12.97 -1.41
CA ILE A 85 -4.94 -14.11 -0.85
C ILE A 85 -5.78 -14.79 0.23
N THR A 86 -5.58 -16.10 0.42
CA THR A 86 -6.30 -16.89 1.41
C THR A 86 -5.73 -16.70 2.82
N ASN A 87 -6.50 -17.02 3.86
CA ASN A 87 -6.00 -17.02 5.25
C ASN A 87 -4.73 -17.87 5.45
N GLY A 88 -4.57 -18.94 4.66
CA GLY A 88 -3.34 -19.76 4.65
C GLY A 88 -2.16 -18.98 4.09
N GLU A 89 -2.37 -18.26 2.99
CA GLU A 89 -1.37 -17.38 2.38
C GLU A 89 -1.02 -16.18 3.27
N HIS A 90 -1.98 -15.57 4.01
CA HIS A 90 -1.64 -14.55 5.01
C HIS A 90 -0.69 -15.10 6.09
N LYS A 91 -0.94 -16.32 6.57
CA LYS A 91 -0.07 -16.96 7.56
C LYS A 91 1.32 -17.25 6.96
N LYS A 92 1.35 -17.76 5.71
CA LYS A 92 2.58 -18.04 4.98
C LYS A 92 3.39 -16.77 4.72
N ALA A 93 2.74 -15.67 4.32
CA ALA A 93 3.36 -14.37 4.11
C ALA A 93 4.06 -13.86 5.37
N LYS A 94 3.36 -13.86 6.51
CA LYS A 94 3.96 -13.49 7.80
C LYS A 94 5.16 -14.39 8.13
N GLN A 95 5.01 -15.70 7.97
CA GLN A 95 6.08 -16.65 8.28
C GLN A 95 7.32 -16.41 7.41
N GLN A 96 7.15 -16.29 6.09
CA GLN A 96 8.26 -16.10 5.16
C GLN A 96 8.96 -14.75 5.34
N ILE A 97 8.23 -13.67 5.66
CA ILE A 97 8.84 -12.39 6.01
C ILE A 97 9.76 -12.52 7.23
N LEU A 98 9.31 -13.25 8.26
CA LEU A 98 10.11 -13.48 9.47
C LEU A 98 11.31 -14.40 9.20
N GLU A 99 11.15 -15.43 8.36
CA GLU A 99 12.24 -16.33 7.96
C GLU A 99 13.33 -15.60 7.14
N ILE A 100 12.93 -14.72 6.21
CA ILE A 100 13.87 -13.86 5.48
C ILE A 100 14.60 -12.95 6.45
N ALA A 101 13.88 -12.27 7.33
CA ALA A 101 14.47 -11.36 8.31
C ALA A 101 15.49 -12.07 9.20
N ASP A 102 15.14 -13.25 9.74
CA ASP A 102 16.03 -14.08 10.56
C ASP A 102 17.29 -14.53 9.79
N SER A 103 17.14 -14.94 8.53
CA SER A 103 18.29 -15.29 7.67
C SER A 103 19.25 -14.12 7.44
N LEU A 104 18.70 -12.90 7.35
CA LEU A 104 19.45 -11.65 7.26
C LEU A 104 19.87 -11.12 8.65
N GLY A 105 19.75 -11.90 9.73
CA GLY A 105 20.17 -11.46 11.07
C GLY A 105 19.41 -10.24 11.58
N LEU A 106 18.21 -9.97 11.07
CA LEU A 106 17.34 -8.88 11.51
C LEU A 106 16.52 -9.35 12.72
N THR A 107 16.44 -8.51 13.74
CA THR A 107 15.67 -8.79 14.97
C THR A 107 14.33 -8.08 14.93
N LEU A 108 13.22 -8.78 15.23
CA LEU A 108 11.89 -8.17 15.29
C LEU A 108 11.66 -7.48 16.65
N ASP A 109 11.43 -6.18 16.63
CA ASP A 109 11.26 -5.37 17.85
C ASP A 109 9.81 -5.30 18.34
N ASN A 110 8.82 -5.58 17.48
CA ASN A 110 7.39 -5.43 17.79
C ASN A 110 6.54 -6.72 17.63
N PRO A 111 6.97 -7.88 18.14
CA PRO A 111 6.27 -9.16 17.92
C PRO A 111 4.79 -9.16 18.36
N GLU A 112 4.46 -8.43 19.43
CA GLU A 112 3.12 -8.35 20.00
C GLU A 112 2.10 -7.62 19.10
N ASP A 113 2.58 -6.75 18.21
CA ASP A 113 1.74 -6.00 17.28
C ASP A 113 1.44 -6.79 15.99
N ILE A 114 2.26 -7.81 15.69
CA ILE A 114 2.16 -8.61 14.46
C ILE A 114 1.18 -9.76 14.62
N ARG A 115 0.07 -9.72 13.88
CA ARG A 115 -0.94 -10.79 13.92
C ARG A 115 -1.02 -11.57 12.62
N SER A 116 -1.20 -12.88 12.75
CA SER A 116 -1.50 -13.75 11.61
C SER A 116 -2.90 -13.44 11.07
N ARG A 117 -3.09 -13.62 9.76
CA ARG A 117 -4.39 -13.44 9.08
C ARG A 117 -4.94 -12.00 9.08
N ARG A 118 -4.09 -11.01 9.34
CA ARG A 118 -4.44 -9.60 9.12
C ARG A 118 -4.11 -9.19 7.70
N ASP A 119 -4.93 -8.27 7.19
CA ASP A 119 -4.65 -7.55 5.95
C ASP A 119 -3.53 -6.52 6.12
N TYR A 120 -3.29 -6.06 7.36
CA TYR A 120 -2.21 -5.13 7.67
C TYR A 120 -1.31 -5.63 8.79
N ASN A 121 0.00 -5.60 8.54
CA ASN A 121 1.04 -5.70 9.56
C ASN A 121 2.17 -4.71 9.26
N LYS A 122 2.76 -4.16 10.32
CA LYS A 122 3.92 -3.29 10.30
C LYS A 122 5.02 -3.95 11.10
N TYR A 123 6.04 -4.48 10.42
CA TYR A 123 7.19 -5.15 11.03
C TYR A 123 8.28 -4.11 11.27
N LEU A 124 8.71 -3.99 12.52
CA LEU A 124 9.84 -3.16 12.92
C LEU A 124 11.02 -4.08 13.19
N PHE A 125 11.97 -4.11 12.27
CA PHE A 125 13.20 -4.87 12.40
C PHE A 125 14.35 -3.97 12.83
N SER A 126 15.28 -4.51 13.62
CA SER A 126 16.55 -3.89 13.98
C SER A 126 17.73 -4.72 13.50
N TYR A 127 18.85 -4.06 13.23
CA TYR A 127 20.12 -4.69 12.84
C TYR A 127 21.32 -3.88 13.34
N ASP A 128 22.46 -4.56 13.52
CA ASP A 128 23.72 -3.93 13.89
C ASP A 128 24.36 -3.25 12.68
N SER A 129 24.66 -1.96 12.79
CA SER A 129 25.27 -1.19 11.71
C SER A 129 26.79 -1.41 11.64
N LEU A 130 27.32 -1.43 10.42
CA LEU A 130 28.75 -1.43 10.13
C LEU A 130 29.43 -0.08 10.44
N PHE A 131 28.64 1.00 10.51
CA PHE A 131 29.10 2.39 10.63
C PHE A 131 28.68 3.05 11.94
N ARG A 132 27.75 2.45 12.69
CA ARG A 132 27.29 2.95 14.00
C ARG A 132 27.26 1.87 15.06
N SER A 133 27.51 2.28 16.30
CA SER A 133 27.38 1.41 17.49
C SER A 133 25.92 1.19 17.91
N GLU A 134 25.02 2.04 17.44
CA GLU A 134 23.58 1.96 17.70
C GLU A 134 22.92 1.12 16.62
N SER A 135 21.99 0.26 17.00
CA SER A 135 21.21 -0.54 16.04
C SER A 135 20.36 0.37 15.15
N MET A 136 20.33 0.03 13.87
CA MET A 136 19.52 0.70 12.86
C MET A 136 18.22 -0.07 12.66
N SER A 137 17.19 0.59 12.13
CA SER A 137 15.88 -0.03 11.90
C SER A 137 15.57 -0.24 10.41
N LEU A 138 14.82 -1.29 10.10
CA LEU A 138 14.18 -1.52 8.81
C LEU A 138 12.69 -1.75 9.05
N MET A 139 11.85 -0.97 8.37
CA MET A 139 10.41 -1.12 8.45
C MET A 139 9.87 -1.81 7.21
N ILE A 140 9.00 -2.80 7.43
CA ILE A 140 8.30 -3.50 6.36
C ILE A 140 6.81 -3.43 6.66
N GLU A 141 6.00 -2.97 5.71
CA GLU A 141 4.55 -2.92 5.84
C GLU A 141 3.90 -3.85 4.82
N THR A 142 2.95 -4.66 5.26
CA THR A 142 2.08 -5.44 4.36
C THR A 142 0.68 -4.85 4.43
N SER A 143 0.08 -4.61 3.25
CA SER A 143 -1.27 -4.09 3.12
C SER A 143 -2.02 -4.85 2.02
N PHE A 144 -2.84 -5.83 2.42
CA PHE A 144 -3.52 -6.79 1.56
C PHE A 144 -5.03 -6.54 1.42
N PHE A 145 -5.53 -5.41 1.92
CA PHE A 145 -6.96 -5.05 1.84
C PHE A 145 -7.48 -5.03 0.40
N GLN A 146 -6.63 -4.66 -0.55
CA GLN A 146 -6.99 -4.49 -1.95
C GLN A 146 -5.88 -5.07 -2.82
N SER A 147 -6.29 -5.74 -3.89
CA SER A 147 -5.34 -6.16 -4.91
C SER A 147 -4.80 -4.94 -5.68
N VAL A 148 -3.52 -5.00 -6.04
CA VAL A 148 -2.86 -3.95 -6.79
C VAL A 148 -2.88 -4.27 -8.28
N TYR A 149 -3.27 -3.27 -9.06
CA TYR A 149 -3.25 -3.29 -10.51
C TYR A 149 -3.23 -1.84 -11.07
N PRO A 150 -2.59 -1.61 -12.24
CA PRO A 150 -1.71 -2.54 -12.95
C PRO A 150 -0.39 -2.78 -12.22
N ILE A 151 0.23 -3.93 -12.50
CA ILE A 151 1.56 -4.31 -12.01
C ILE A 151 2.52 -4.52 -13.19
N GLU A 152 3.81 -4.31 -12.93
CA GLU A 152 4.89 -4.43 -13.90
C GLU A 152 6.00 -5.31 -13.33
N GLN A 153 6.69 -6.09 -14.16
CA GLN A 153 7.89 -6.83 -13.74
C GLN A 153 9.11 -5.96 -14.03
N ILE A 154 9.74 -5.43 -12.98
CA ILE A 154 10.78 -4.41 -13.11
C ILE A 154 12.06 -4.86 -12.38
N PRO A 155 13.25 -4.64 -12.98
CA PRO A 155 14.52 -4.77 -12.27
C PRO A 155 14.59 -3.88 -11.01
N ILE A 156 15.12 -4.42 -9.92
CA ILE A 156 15.29 -3.64 -8.68
C ILE A 156 16.72 -3.16 -8.57
N HIS A 157 16.87 -1.83 -8.50
CA HIS A 157 18.16 -1.16 -8.43
C HIS A 157 18.67 -0.99 -7.00
N ASN A 158 20.00 -0.94 -6.87
CA ASN A 158 20.71 -0.67 -5.63
C ASN A 158 22.03 0.06 -5.93
N TYR A 159 22.46 0.92 -5.00
CA TYR A 159 23.55 1.87 -5.27
C TYR A 159 24.87 1.19 -5.58
N ILE A 160 25.18 0.09 -4.91
CA ILE A 160 26.46 -0.61 -5.09
C ILE A 160 26.52 -1.30 -6.44
N SER A 161 25.46 -2.03 -6.81
CA SER A 161 25.41 -2.77 -8.08
C SER A 161 25.36 -1.82 -9.27
N ASP A 162 24.54 -0.76 -9.22
CA ASP A 162 24.45 0.24 -10.28
C ASP A 162 25.79 0.94 -10.51
N TYR A 163 26.50 1.31 -9.44
CA TYR A 163 27.81 1.96 -9.55
C TYR A 163 28.86 0.99 -10.11
N CYS A 164 28.91 -0.25 -9.62
CA CYS A 164 29.85 -1.25 -10.11
C CYS A 164 29.62 -1.56 -11.60
N GLN A 165 28.36 -1.72 -12.01
CA GLN A 165 27.98 -2.00 -13.40
C GLN A 165 28.34 -0.84 -14.33
N SER A 166 28.00 0.40 -13.95
CA SER A 166 28.27 1.60 -14.76
C SER A 166 29.76 1.90 -14.96
N HIS A 167 30.62 1.43 -14.06
CA HIS A 167 32.07 1.66 -14.09
C HIS A 167 32.89 0.41 -14.45
N GLY A 168 32.24 -0.74 -14.71
CA GLY A 168 32.92 -2.01 -15.00
C GLY A 168 33.79 -2.51 -13.85
N ILE A 169 33.39 -2.24 -12.60
CA ILE A 169 34.10 -2.64 -11.39
C ILE A 169 33.57 -3.99 -10.92
N THR A 170 34.47 -4.93 -10.63
CA THR A 170 34.15 -6.18 -9.93
C THR A 170 34.65 -6.09 -8.50
N ILE A 171 33.79 -6.42 -7.54
CA ILE A 171 34.13 -6.52 -6.11
C ILE A 171 33.83 -7.94 -5.61
N PRO A 172 34.50 -8.42 -4.55
CA PRO A 172 34.33 -9.78 -4.01
C PRO A 172 33.04 -9.91 -3.18
N LEU A 173 31.93 -9.34 -3.65
CA LEU A 173 30.60 -9.43 -3.04
C LEU A 173 29.64 -10.11 -4.03
N PRO A 174 28.63 -10.87 -3.55
CA PRO A 174 27.65 -11.56 -4.39
C PRO A 174 26.60 -10.60 -4.98
N LEU A 175 27.05 -9.58 -5.74
CA LEU A 175 26.17 -8.59 -6.35
C LEU A 175 25.18 -9.19 -7.36
N ASP A 176 25.52 -10.33 -7.95
CA ASP A 176 24.61 -11.06 -8.86
C ASP A 176 23.31 -11.49 -8.17
N GLU A 177 23.33 -11.73 -6.86
CA GLU A 177 22.12 -12.05 -6.09
C GLU A 177 21.23 -10.83 -5.86
N LEU A 178 21.76 -9.62 -6.05
CA LEU A 178 21.02 -8.36 -6.01
C LEU A 178 20.50 -7.94 -7.39
N ASN A 179 20.80 -8.72 -8.44
CA ASN A 179 20.27 -8.54 -9.79
C ASN A 179 19.00 -9.39 -9.97
N PHE A 180 17.85 -8.84 -9.58
CA PHE A 180 16.56 -9.51 -9.70
C PHE A 180 15.48 -8.55 -10.21
N SER A 181 14.37 -9.13 -10.67
CA SER A 181 13.15 -8.39 -10.99
C SER A 181 12.02 -8.91 -10.12
N MET A 182 11.05 -8.05 -9.83
CA MET A 182 9.86 -8.44 -9.09
C MET A 182 8.63 -7.70 -9.59
N ALA A 183 7.46 -8.15 -9.14
CA ALA A 183 6.22 -7.43 -9.39
C ALA A 183 6.20 -6.11 -8.62
N VAL A 184 6.06 -5.01 -9.34
CA VAL A 184 6.01 -3.64 -8.82
C VAL A 184 4.70 -2.99 -9.23
N GLN A 185 4.12 -2.19 -8.35
CA GLN A 185 2.95 -1.36 -8.68
C GLN A 185 3.30 -0.35 -9.79
N SER A 186 2.48 -0.29 -10.83
CA SER A 186 2.71 0.64 -11.96
C SER A 186 2.79 2.11 -11.53
N LEU A 187 3.48 2.95 -12.32
CA LEU A 187 3.54 4.39 -12.07
C LEU A 187 2.16 5.04 -12.06
N ASN A 188 1.29 4.69 -13.01
CA ASN A 188 -0.07 5.22 -13.10
C ASN A 188 -0.88 4.91 -11.83
N ARG A 189 -0.80 3.67 -11.32
CA ARG A 189 -1.48 3.27 -10.09
C ARG A 189 -0.87 3.96 -8.86
N THR A 190 0.46 4.06 -8.79
CA THR A 190 1.16 4.76 -7.70
C THR A 190 0.81 6.24 -7.65
N PHE A 191 0.72 6.89 -8.80
CA PHE A 191 0.26 8.26 -8.93
C PHE A 191 -1.14 8.44 -8.38
N ILE A 192 -2.09 7.60 -8.79
CA ILE A 192 -3.47 7.62 -8.27
C ILE A 192 -3.50 7.41 -6.75
N ASP A 193 -2.79 6.42 -6.22
CA ASP A 193 -2.77 6.15 -4.78
C ASP A 193 -2.18 7.31 -3.98
N LYS A 194 -1.17 8.01 -4.51
CA LYS A 194 -0.59 9.20 -3.87
C LYS A 194 -1.49 10.42 -3.96
N THR A 195 -2.21 10.61 -5.08
CA THR A 195 -3.23 11.66 -5.19
C THR A 195 -4.34 11.44 -4.17
N TYR A 196 -4.83 10.20 -4.03
CA TYR A 196 -5.81 9.89 -3.00
C TYR A 196 -5.25 10.03 -1.59
N ALA A 197 -3.99 9.66 -1.34
CA ALA A 197 -3.38 9.81 -0.02
C ALA A 197 -3.43 11.28 0.46
N VAL A 198 -3.00 12.25 -0.36
CA VAL A 198 -3.07 13.67 0.01
C VAL A 198 -4.50 14.16 0.25
N CYS A 199 -5.47 13.64 -0.50
CA CYS A 199 -6.89 13.95 -0.28
C CYS A 199 -7.43 13.29 1.00
N ASP A 200 -7.06 12.04 1.27
CA ASP A 200 -7.48 11.29 2.47
C ASP A 200 -6.99 12.01 3.74
N TYR A 201 -5.72 12.45 3.75
CA TYR A 201 -5.16 13.24 4.85
C TYR A 201 -5.91 14.56 5.06
N TRP A 202 -6.24 15.25 3.97
CA TRP A 202 -7.02 16.47 4.04
C TRP A 202 -8.39 16.23 4.70
N VAL A 203 -9.12 15.20 4.25
CA VAL A 203 -10.42 14.82 4.83
C VAL A 203 -10.31 14.46 6.31
N GLN A 204 -9.21 13.81 6.71
CA GLN A 204 -8.95 13.40 8.09
C GLN A 204 -8.40 14.53 8.98
N GLY A 205 -8.04 15.68 8.41
CA GLY A 205 -7.41 16.77 9.16
C GLY A 205 -5.93 16.50 9.52
N VAL A 206 -5.26 15.59 8.81
CA VAL A 206 -3.86 15.22 9.04
C VAL A 206 -2.95 16.13 8.23
N THR A 207 -2.09 16.88 8.92
CA THR A 207 -1.18 17.87 8.30
C THR A 207 0.30 17.54 8.45
N GLU A 208 0.66 16.51 9.22
CA GLU A 208 2.04 16.19 9.59
C GLU A 208 2.51 14.84 9.02
N ARG A 209 3.82 14.70 8.77
CA ARG A 209 4.58 13.50 8.38
C ARG A 209 4.37 12.95 6.97
N ASP A 210 3.39 13.44 6.24
CA ASP A 210 2.98 12.87 4.95
C ASP A 210 3.01 13.88 3.78
N SER A 211 3.54 15.09 3.98
CA SER A 211 3.70 16.07 2.89
C SER A 211 4.64 15.63 1.77
N ARG A 212 5.45 14.58 1.99
CA ARG A 212 6.37 14.00 0.98
C ARG A 212 5.66 13.50 -0.28
N HIS A 213 4.36 13.20 -0.18
CA HIS A 213 3.54 12.85 -1.34
C HIS A 213 3.44 13.98 -2.36
N LEU A 214 3.58 15.26 -1.95
CA LEU A 214 3.58 16.38 -2.88
C LEU A 214 4.80 16.35 -3.79
N TYR A 215 5.99 16.13 -3.21
CA TYR A 215 7.22 15.94 -3.97
C TYR A 215 7.12 14.74 -4.91
N ASP A 216 6.66 13.59 -4.40
CA ASP A 216 6.52 12.38 -5.21
C ASP A 216 5.56 12.58 -6.39
N LEU A 217 4.44 13.27 -6.18
CA LEU A 217 3.48 13.61 -7.24
C LEU A 217 4.09 14.55 -8.28
N ALA A 218 4.90 15.51 -7.87
CA ALA A 218 5.63 16.39 -8.79
C ALA A 218 6.61 15.61 -9.67
N GLN A 219 7.34 14.64 -9.10
CA GLN A 219 8.22 13.76 -9.87
C GLN A 219 7.41 12.87 -10.82
N LEU A 220 6.33 12.25 -10.34
CA LEU A 220 5.48 11.36 -11.14
C LEU A 220 4.79 12.08 -12.31
N CYS A 221 4.37 13.34 -12.15
CA CYS A 221 3.69 14.09 -13.21
C CYS A 221 4.50 14.21 -14.50
N SER A 222 5.84 14.13 -14.42
CA SER A 222 6.72 14.19 -15.60
C SER A 222 6.75 12.87 -16.39
N HIS A 223 6.29 11.77 -15.79
CA HIS A 223 6.37 10.42 -16.35
C HIS A 223 5.00 9.75 -16.54
N VAL A 224 3.96 10.23 -15.86
CA VAL A 224 2.61 9.69 -15.94
C VAL A 224 1.75 10.53 -16.90
N PRO A 225 1.29 9.96 -18.03
CA PRO A 225 0.43 10.67 -18.97
C PRO A 225 -0.94 10.98 -18.35
N LEU A 226 -1.26 12.26 -18.19
CA LEU A 226 -2.56 12.72 -17.66
C LEU A 226 -3.63 12.67 -18.76
N ASN A 227 -4.06 11.47 -19.13
CA ASN A 227 -4.97 11.21 -20.25
C ASN A 227 -6.23 10.42 -19.82
N SER A 228 -7.08 10.05 -20.78
CA SER A 228 -8.32 9.29 -20.55
C SER A 228 -8.09 7.88 -19.99
N ASP A 229 -6.94 7.27 -20.27
CA ASP A 229 -6.61 5.93 -19.75
C ASP A 229 -6.30 6.00 -18.26
N LEU A 230 -5.55 7.02 -17.84
CA LEU A 230 -5.32 7.31 -16.42
C LEU A 230 -6.63 7.65 -15.71
N HIS A 231 -7.51 8.43 -16.34
CA HIS A 231 -8.85 8.71 -15.81
C HIS A 231 -9.65 7.42 -15.57
N SER A 232 -9.70 6.54 -16.58
CA SER A 232 -10.42 5.25 -16.50
C SER A 232 -9.85 4.35 -15.39
N LEU A 233 -8.53 4.35 -15.21
CA LEU A 233 -7.89 3.66 -14.10
C LEU A 233 -8.25 4.31 -12.75
N ALA A 234 -8.24 5.65 -12.67
CA ALA A 234 -8.61 6.38 -11.46
C ALA A 234 -10.06 6.09 -11.03
N VAL A 235 -11.00 6.00 -11.97
CA VAL A 235 -12.39 5.56 -11.71
C VAL A 235 -12.42 4.17 -11.09
N SER A 236 -11.66 3.23 -11.65
CA SER A 236 -11.61 1.83 -11.17
C SER A 236 -11.01 1.74 -9.78
N VAL A 237 -9.88 2.42 -9.56
CA VAL A 237 -9.20 2.49 -8.26
C VAL A 237 -10.09 3.19 -7.23
N ARG A 238 -10.80 4.27 -7.59
CA ARG A 238 -11.75 4.94 -6.68
C ARG A 238 -12.81 3.96 -6.16
N LYS A 239 -13.40 3.17 -7.06
CA LYS A 239 -14.42 2.16 -6.71
C LYS A 239 -13.87 1.15 -5.69
N ASP A 240 -12.65 0.67 -5.89
CA ASP A 240 -12.02 -0.24 -4.94
C ASP A 240 -11.73 0.45 -3.60
N ARG A 241 -11.22 1.68 -3.64
CA ARG A 241 -10.91 2.45 -2.44
C ARG A 241 -12.13 2.71 -1.56
N MET A 242 -13.33 2.88 -2.15
CA MET A 242 -14.58 3.11 -1.43
C MET A 242 -14.96 2.01 -0.42
N PHE A 243 -14.45 0.79 -0.59
CA PHE A 243 -14.73 -0.32 0.35
C PHE A 243 -13.99 -0.19 1.68
N SER A 244 -13.01 0.71 1.80
CA SER A 244 -12.19 0.89 3.01
C SER A 244 -12.51 2.20 3.71
N ILE A 245 -12.75 2.12 5.03
CA ILE A 245 -12.91 3.30 5.90
C ILE A 245 -11.65 4.18 5.96
N ASN A 246 -10.49 3.60 5.65
CA ASN A 246 -9.21 4.33 5.66
C ASN A 246 -8.98 5.17 4.39
N ASN A 247 -9.89 5.10 3.40
CA ASN A 247 -9.80 5.86 2.14
C ASN A 247 -11.01 6.82 2.01
N PRO A 248 -11.22 7.76 2.94
CA PRO A 248 -12.43 8.57 2.98
C PRO A 248 -12.63 9.46 1.74
N ALA A 249 -11.57 9.96 1.10
CA ALA A 249 -11.69 10.80 -0.09
C ALA A 249 -12.22 10.04 -1.32
N ALA A 250 -12.19 8.70 -1.31
CA ALA A 250 -12.81 7.92 -2.37
C ALA A 250 -14.34 8.00 -2.35
N GLN A 251 -14.96 8.37 -1.22
CA GLN A 251 -16.41 8.42 -1.09
C GLN A 251 -17.05 9.47 -2.02
N PRO A 252 -18.28 9.27 -2.51
CA PRO A 252 -18.89 10.11 -3.55
C PRO A 252 -19.13 11.57 -3.14
N GLU A 253 -19.26 11.84 -1.84
CA GLU A 253 -19.45 13.19 -1.31
C GLU A 253 -18.21 14.08 -1.46
N TYR A 254 -17.03 13.48 -1.63
CA TYR A 254 -15.79 14.23 -1.78
C TYR A 254 -15.48 14.48 -3.26
N ASN A 255 -15.26 15.76 -3.57
CA ASN A 255 -14.80 16.20 -4.87
C ASN A 255 -13.27 16.33 -4.84
N ILE A 256 -12.57 15.45 -5.56
CA ILE A 256 -11.10 15.42 -5.58
C ILE A 256 -10.52 16.74 -6.11
N GLN A 257 -11.08 17.31 -7.18
CA GLN A 257 -10.62 18.59 -7.73
C GLN A 257 -10.79 19.73 -6.74
N GLN A 258 -11.88 19.75 -5.97
CA GLN A 258 -12.07 20.73 -4.92
C GLN A 258 -11.02 20.59 -3.83
N ILE A 259 -10.79 19.37 -3.33
CA ILE A 259 -9.80 19.11 -2.27
C ILE A 259 -8.40 19.53 -2.73
N LEU A 260 -7.99 19.15 -3.95
CA LEU A 260 -6.69 19.52 -4.49
C LEU A 260 -6.54 21.04 -4.63
N SER A 261 -7.59 21.76 -5.01
CA SER A 261 -7.59 23.23 -5.03
C SER A 261 -7.45 23.83 -3.63
N GLU A 262 -8.14 23.25 -2.65
CA GLU A 262 -8.08 23.70 -1.26
C GLU A 262 -6.69 23.47 -0.65
N LEU A 263 -6.02 22.35 -0.96
CA LEU A 263 -4.64 22.09 -0.55
C LEU A 263 -3.67 23.22 -0.95
N ILE A 264 -3.80 23.73 -2.18
CA ILE A 264 -2.98 24.85 -2.68
C ILE A 264 -3.37 26.14 -1.95
N THR A 265 -4.65 26.52 -1.99
CA THR A 265 -5.09 27.84 -1.49
C THR A 265 -4.94 28.03 0.02
N THR A 266 -4.86 26.92 0.77
CA THR A 266 -4.74 26.96 2.24
C THR A 266 -3.32 26.68 2.73
N ASP A 267 -2.35 26.44 1.83
CA ASP A 267 -0.99 26.03 2.21
C ASP A 267 -0.98 24.82 3.17
N TYR A 268 -1.91 23.88 2.95
CA TYR A 268 -2.29 22.87 3.95
C TYR A 268 -1.11 22.07 4.52
N PHE A 269 -0.16 21.71 3.67
CA PHE A 269 1.02 20.92 4.03
C PHE A 269 2.31 21.74 4.16
N LYS A 270 2.26 23.06 3.98
CA LYS A 270 3.47 23.90 3.84
C LYS A 270 4.44 23.75 5.01
N LYS A 271 3.91 23.87 6.23
CA LYS A 271 4.72 23.74 7.45
C LYS A 271 5.42 22.38 7.54
N ASP A 272 4.70 21.30 7.29
CA ASP A 272 5.28 19.94 7.33
C ASP A 272 6.30 19.74 6.21
N TYR A 273 6.00 20.24 5.01
CA TYR A 273 6.91 20.13 3.89
C TYR A 273 8.25 20.85 4.17
N GLU A 274 8.19 22.09 4.63
CA GLU A 274 9.37 22.91 4.91
C GLU A 274 10.20 22.38 6.08
N THR A 275 9.56 21.74 7.07
CA THR A 275 10.24 21.28 8.29
C THR A 275 10.67 19.82 8.26
N VAL A 276 9.99 18.98 7.46
CA VAL A 276 10.22 17.53 7.38
C VAL A 276 10.65 17.14 5.98
N THR A 277 9.78 17.28 4.98
CA THR A 277 10.03 16.74 3.62
C THR A 277 11.27 17.33 2.97
N SER A 278 11.47 18.65 3.08
CA SER A 278 12.64 19.35 2.51
C SER A 278 13.98 18.79 2.98
N ARG A 279 14.02 18.23 4.19
CA ARG A 279 15.24 17.65 4.79
C ARG A 279 15.49 16.21 4.37
N LEU A 280 14.50 15.57 3.73
CA LEU A 280 14.61 14.21 3.20
C LEU A 280 15.10 14.20 1.74
N LEU A 281 15.05 15.34 1.06
CA LEU A 281 15.42 15.44 -0.35
C LEU A 281 16.95 15.53 -0.48
N ASN A 282 17.51 14.79 -1.44
CA ASN A 282 18.93 14.94 -1.78
C ASN A 282 19.15 16.20 -2.60
N GLU A 283 18.24 16.48 -3.55
CA GLU A 283 18.20 17.73 -4.31
C GLU A 283 17.03 18.62 -3.84
N PRO A 284 17.28 19.90 -3.53
CA PRO A 284 16.27 20.77 -2.94
C PRO A 284 15.17 21.12 -3.94
N VAL A 285 13.93 20.74 -3.63
CA VAL A 285 12.70 21.14 -4.33
C VAL A 285 11.77 21.83 -3.33
N SER A 286 11.34 23.05 -3.65
CA SER A 286 10.49 23.85 -2.75
C SER A 286 9.07 23.30 -2.66
N TYR A 287 8.33 23.76 -1.65
CA TYR A 287 6.91 23.45 -1.50
C TYR A 287 6.12 23.95 -2.72
N GLU A 288 6.35 25.20 -3.11
CA GLU A 288 5.70 25.84 -4.24
C GLU A 288 6.02 25.11 -5.55
N GLU A 289 7.27 24.71 -5.77
CA GLU A 289 7.67 23.95 -6.96
C GLU A 289 7.00 22.58 -7.00
N SER A 290 6.84 21.90 -5.86
CA SER A 290 6.12 20.64 -5.77
C SER A 290 4.62 20.78 -6.06
N LEU A 291 4.00 21.89 -5.62
CA LEU A 291 2.62 22.17 -5.96
C LEU A 291 2.44 22.49 -7.45
N GLU A 292 3.30 23.34 -8.01
CA GLU A 292 3.25 23.75 -9.42
C GLU A 292 3.49 22.55 -10.35
N ASN A 293 4.50 21.72 -10.06
CA ASN A 293 4.85 20.58 -10.90
C ASN A 293 4.05 19.32 -10.61
N GLY A 294 3.34 19.27 -9.48
CA GLY A 294 2.47 18.16 -9.08
C GLY A 294 1.01 18.59 -9.12
N ILE A 295 0.47 19.01 -7.98
CA ILE A 295 -0.96 19.21 -7.74
C ILE A 295 -1.63 20.13 -8.78
N GLN A 296 -0.97 21.21 -9.20
CA GLN A 296 -1.52 22.13 -10.21
C GLN A 296 -1.71 21.45 -11.56
N LYS A 297 -0.75 20.64 -12.02
CA LYS A 297 -0.89 19.86 -13.27
C LYS A 297 -2.04 18.85 -13.17
N ILE A 298 -2.24 18.24 -12.00
CA ILE A 298 -3.37 17.34 -11.77
C ILE A 298 -4.70 18.09 -11.93
N LEU A 299 -4.84 19.24 -11.28
CA LEU A 299 -6.02 20.09 -11.37
C LEU A 299 -6.32 20.50 -12.82
N ASP A 300 -5.31 20.99 -13.53
CA ASP A 300 -5.44 21.49 -14.90
C ASP A 300 -5.84 20.37 -15.88
N SER A 301 -5.32 19.15 -15.68
CA SER A 301 -5.63 18.00 -16.52
C SER A 301 -7.07 17.50 -16.39
N LYS A 302 -7.72 17.77 -15.24
CA LYS A 302 -9.03 17.24 -14.87
C LYS A 302 -9.14 15.71 -14.87
N VAL A 303 -8.01 15.00 -14.76
CA VAL A 303 -8.00 13.53 -14.75
C VAL A 303 -8.71 12.91 -13.54
N PHE A 304 -8.96 13.68 -12.48
CA PHE A 304 -9.78 13.29 -11.31
C PHE A 304 -11.11 14.07 -11.21
N ASP A 305 -11.59 14.65 -12.31
CA ASP A 305 -12.92 15.25 -12.36
C ASP A 305 -13.97 14.15 -12.64
N PHE A 306 -14.76 13.82 -11.62
CA PHE A 306 -15.77 12.75 -11.67
C PHE A 306 -17.20 13.31 -11.77
N SER A 307 -17.39 14.54 -12.27
CA SER A 307 -18.66 15.29 -12.26
C SER A 307 -19.75 14.79 -13.24
N TYR A 308 -19.51 13.72 -14.00
CA TYR A 308 -20.42 13.13 -15.01
C TYR A 308 -20.76 11.65 -14.67
N PRO A 309 -21.81 11.03 -15.26
CA PRO A 309 -22.65 9.98 -14.63
C PRO A 309 -22.01 8.61 -14.38
N GLU A 310 -20.70 8.47 -14.47
CA GLU A 310 -19.94 7.23 -14.27
C GLU A 310 -20.05 6.66 -12.85
N LEU A 311 -20.39 7.52 -11.86
CA LEU A 311 -20.73 7.13 -10.50
C LEU A 311 -22.25 7.09 -10.24
N SER A 312 -23.06 7.71 -11.10
CA SER A 312 -24.52 7.82 -10.92
C SER A 312 -25.27 6.51 -11.19
N GLU A 313 -24.71 5.61 -12.02
CA GLU A 313 -25.27 4.26 -12.25
C GLU A 313 -25.04 3.28 -11.08
N PHE A 314 -24.27 3.71 -10.06
CA PHE A 314 -23.78 2.85 -8.98
C PHE A 314 -24.16 3.31 -7.57
N LEU A 315 -24.96 4.37 -7.43
CA LEU A 315 -25.61 4.74 -6.16
C LEU A 315 -27.12 4.42 -6.24
N PRO A 316 -27.69 3.74 -5.22
CA PRO A 316 -27.75 4.32 -3.89
C PRO A 316 -27.37 3.31 -2.79
N PHE A 317 -26.32 3.61 -2.03
CA PHE A 317 -26.30 3.16 -0.65
C PHE A 317 -26.56 4.38 0.24
N PRO A 318 -27.56 4.32 1.14
CA PRO A 318 -27.80 5.41 2.07
C PRO A 318 -26.56 5.61 2.95
N LYS A 319 -26.24 6.87 3.19
CA LYS A 319 -25.13 7.31 4.05
C LYS A 319 -25.20 6.58 5.40
N PRO A 320 -24.06 6.13 5.97
CA PRO A 320 -23.99 5.91 7.40
C PRO A 320 -24.22 7.25 8.09
N VAL A 321 -25.21 7.31 8.99
CA VAL A 321 -25.33 8.43 9.92
C VAL A 321 -24.18 8.29 10.92
N PHE A 322 -23.13 9.09 10.76
CA PHE A 322 -22.12 9.24 11.80
C PHE A 322 -22.75 10.00 12.97
N VAL A 323 -23.16 9.27 14.00
CA VAL A 323 -23.51 9.87 15.29
C VAL A 323 -22.20 10.20 15.99
N SER A 324 -21.68 11.40 15.71
CA SER A 324 -20.66 12.02 16.55
C SER A 324 -21.27 12.22 17.94
N GLU A 325 -20.53 11.78 18.96
CA GLU A 325 -20.86 11.79 20.39
C GLU A 325 -21.77 10.64 20.87
N MET A 326 -21.14 9.59 21.42
CA MET A 326 -21.49 8.92 22.70
C MET A 326 -21.06 7.44 22.73
N LYS A 327 -20.43 7.03 23.84
CA LYS A 327 -20.46 5.66 24.37
C LYS A 327 -21.19 5.73 25.73
N PRO A 328 -21.95 4.71 26.18
CA PRO A 328 -21.48 3.32 26.22
C PRO A 328 -22.45 2.21 25.74
N GLN A 329 -21.83 1.22 25.09
CA GLN A 329 -21.93 -0.24 25.26
C GLN A 329 -23.23 -1.03 24.94
N VAL A 330 -23.03 -2.03 24.06
CA VAL A 330 -23.80 -3.26 23.78
C VAL A 330 -25.21 -3.10 23.18
N ALA A 331 -26.07 -2.23 23.70
CA ALA A 331 -27.41 -2.03 23.12
C ALA A 331 -27.39 -1.35 21.74
N LEU A 332 -26.36 -0.53 21.48
CA LEU A 332 -26.14 0.16 20.21
C LEU A 332 -25.70 -0.81 19.10
N ALA A 333 -25.00 -1.88 19.44
CA ALA A 333 -24.57 -2.88 18.46
C ALA A 333 -25.79 -3.60 17.88
N GLU A 334 -26.76 -4.02 18.70
CA GLU A 334 -27.97 -4.70 18.20
C GLU A 334 -28.81 -3.81 17.26
N GLY A 335 -28.97 -2.52 17.57
CA GLY A 335 -29.68 -1.58 16.70
C GLY A 335 -28.99 -1.39 15.34
N ILE A 336 -27.67 -1.21 15.36
CA ILE A 336 -26.84 -1.09 14.16
C ILE A 336 -26.87 -2.40 13.33
N PHE A 337 -26.84 -3.56 13.99
CA PHE A 337 -26.97 -4.86 13.33
C PHE A 337 -28.36 -5.07 12.72
N GLN A 338 -29.43 -4.57 13.35
CA GLN A 338 -30.78 -4.67 12.79
C GLN A 338 -30.96 -3.79 11.56
N GLU A 339 -30.39 -2.58 11.55
CA GLU A 339 -30.47 -1.66 10.42
C GLU A 339 -29.63 -2.15 9.22
N ALA A 340 -28.43 -2.65 9.50
CA ALA A 340 -27.59 -3.34 8.52
C ALA A 340 -28.30 -4.57 7.91
N ARG A 341 -28.94 -5.38 8.77
CA ARG A 341 -29.71 -6.55 8.37
C ARG A 341 -30.92 -6.18 7.52
N GLN A 342 -31.67 -5.14 7.90
CA GLN A 342 -32.84 -4.68 7.15
C GLN A 342 -32.42 -4.11 5.79
N THR A 343 -31.29 -3.41 5.73
CA THR A 343 -30.72 -2.89 4.49
C THR A 343 -30.34 -4.03 3.55
N VAL A 344 -29.64 -5.06 4.05
CA VAL A 344 -29.31 -6.26 3.26
C VAL A 344 -30.57 -7.00 2.80
N LEU A 345 -31.57 -7.16 3.67
CA LEU A 345 -32.84 -7.83 3.32
C LEU A 345 -33.63 -7.08 2.24
N ASN A 346 -33.72 -5.74 2.36
CA ASN A 346 -34.39 -4.91 1.36
C ASN A 346 -33.69 -5.00 0.00
N LEU A 347 -32.36 -5.00 -0.01
CA LEU A 347 -31.55 -5.16 -1.23
C LEU A 347 -31.71 -6.56 -1.85
N TYR A 348 -31.88 -7.59 -1.03
CA TYR A 348 -32.08 -8.96 -1.51
C TYR A 348 -33.48 -9.18 -2.11
N GLN A 349 -34.48 -8.49 -1.56
CA GLN A 349 -35.88 -8.57 -1.99
C GLN A 349 -36.18 -7.72 -3.23
N ASP A 350 -35.32 -6.74 -3.54
CA ASP A 350 -35.46 -5.92 -4.73
C ASP A 350 -35.00 -6.67 -5.99
N GLN A 351 -35.97 -7.15 -6.76
CA GLN A 351 -35.76 -7.89 -8.01
C GLN A 351 -35.26 -7.01 -9.16
N THR A 352 -35.25 -5.68 -9.00
CA THR A 352 -34.71 -4.75 -10.01
C THR A 352 -33.18 -4.65 -9.96
N ILE A 353 -32.56 -5.12 -8.87
CA ILE A 353 -31.11 -5.11 -8.67
C ILE A 353 -30.51 -6.44 -9.18
N SER A 354 -29.38 -6.36 -9.91
CA SER A 354 -28.71 -7.56 -10.41
C SER A 354 -28.10 -8.41 -9.27
N PRO A 355 -27.98 -9.73 -9.44
CA PRO A 355 -27.37 -10.63 -8.45
C PRO A 355 -25.97 -10.18 -7.99
N GLU A 356 -25.16 -9.64 -8.92
CA GLU A 356 -23.79 -9.17 -8.66
C GLU A 356 -23.79 -7.92 -7.77
N LYS A 357 -24.72 -6.98 -8.01
CA LYS A 357 -24.89 -5.77 -7.20
C LYS A 357 -25.37 -6.12 -5.78
N ARG A 358 -26.24 -7.12 -5.62
CA ARG A 358 -26.66 -7.64 -4.31
C ARG A 358 -25.49 -8.25 -3.53
N LYS A 359 -24.61 -9.00 -4.22
CA LYS A 359 -23.42 -9.62 -3.62
C LYS A 359 -22.40 -8.57 -3.15
N ALA A 360 -22.14 -7.54 -3.95
CA ALA A 360 -21.24 -6.44 -3.57
C ALA A 360 -21.77 -5.67 -2.36
N ALA A 361 -23.07 -5.39 -2.30
CA ALA A 361 -23.69 -4.74 -1.16
C ALA A 361 -23.57 -5.56 0.14
N TYR A 362 -23.76 -6.87 0.04
CA TYR A 362 -23.57 -7.79 1.17
C TYR A 362 -22.14 -7.76 1.72
N GLN A 363 -21.14 -7.78 0.82
CA GLN A 363 -19.73 -7.71 1.20
C GLN A 363 -19.38 -6.38 1.89
N TYR A 364 -19.88 -5.27 1.35
CA TYR A 364 -19.72 -3.94 1.94
C TYR A 364 -20.28 -3.88 3.37
N VAL A 365 -21.52 -4.34 3.58
CA VAL A 365 -22.14 -4.35 4.92
C VAL A 365 -21.35 -5.23 5.89
N CYS A 366 -20.89 -6.42 5.47
CA CYS A 366 -20.11 -7.30 6.35
C CYS A 366 -18.78 -6.67 6.79
N GLN A 367 -18.12 -5.93 5.90
CA GLN A 367 -16.87 -5.23 6.19
C GLN A 367 -17.09 -4.01 7.12
N GLN A 368 -18.11 -3.20 6.86
CA GLN A 368 -18.39 -1.98 7.64
C GLN A 368 -18.73 -2.27 9.11
N TYR A 369 -19.41 -3.38 9.40
CA TYR A 369 -19.83 -3.72 10.77
C TYR A 369 -18.89 -4.67 11.51
N ASN A 370 -17.72 -4.99 10.93
CA ASN A 370 -16.73 -5.90 11.50
C ASN A 370 -17.37 -7.24 11.96
N ALA A 371 -18.39 -7.67 11.23
CA ALA A 371 -19.21 -8.81 11.59
C ALA A 371 -18.49 -10.07 11.15
N ASP A 372 -18.16 -10.95 12.11
CA ASP A 372 -17.61 -12.26 11.80
C ASP A 372 -18.55 -12.96 10.80
N THR A 373 -18.04 -13.27 9.61
CA THR A 373 -18.81 -13.76 8.44
C THR A 373 -19.74 -14.94 8.78
N LEU A 374 -19.42 -15.71 9.82
CA LEU A 374 -20.20 -16.82 10.34
C LEU A 374 -21.53 -16.40 11.00
N SER A 375 -21.55 -15.24 11.65
CA SER A 375 -22.71 -14.69 12.37
C SER A 375 -23.69 -14.05 11.39
N ALA A 376 -23.19 -13.31 10.40
CA ALA A 376 -24.02 -12.71 9.35
C ALA A 376 -24.70 -13.79 8.47
N LYS A 377 -23.98 -14.86 8.11
CA LYS A 377 -24.52 -15.98 7.33
C LYS A 377 -25.64 -16.74 8.06
N LYS A 378 -25.43 -17.10 9.34
CA LYS A 378 -26.44 -17.77 10.19
C LYS A 378 -27.68 -16.92 10.44
N VAL A 379 -27.52 -15.60 10.54
CA VAL A 379 -28.63 -14.67 10.73
C VAL A 379 -29.48 -14.56 9.46
N ILE A 380 -28.84 -14.56 8.28
CA ILE A 380 -29.53 -14.53 6.99
C ILE A 380 -30.23 -15.87 6.69
N GLU A 381 -29.55 -17.00 6.90
CA GLU A 381 -30.10 -18.36 6.76
C GLU A 381 -31.37 -18.56 7.61
N LYS A 382 -31.46 -17.91 8.78
CA LYS A 382 -32.66 -17.93 9.64
C LYS A 382 -33.81 -17.02 9.19
N SER A 383 -33.58 -16.06 8.29
CA SER A 383 -34.60 -15.09 7.83
C SER A 383 -35.23 -15.43 6.48
N MET A 384 -34.68 -16.39 5.73
CA MET A 384 -35.14 -16.71 4.37
C MET A 384 -36.14 -17.87 4.42
N ASN A 385 -37.42 -17.56 4.18
CA ASN A 385 -38.54 -18.50 4.27
C ASN A 385 -39.01 -19.01 2.90
N HIS A 386 -38.23 -18.83 1.82
CA HIS A 386 -38.58 -19.27 0.48
C HIS A 386 -37.56 -20.24 -0.11
N GLN A 387 -38.10 -21.31 -0.69
CA GLN A 387 -37.36 -22.47 -1.20
C GLN A 387 -36.48 -22.11 -2.41
N TYR A 388 -36.78 -21.00 -3.09
CA TYR A 388 -36.02 -20.47 -4.23
C TYR A 388 -34.66 -19.86 -3.83
N ASP A 389 -34.51 -19.37 -2.59
CA ASP A 389 -33.27 -18.75 -2.08
C ASP A 389 -32.22 -19.77 -1.64
N ARG A 390 -32.58 -21.05 -1.46
CA ARG A 390 -31.62 -22.10 -1.07
C ARG A 390 -30.81 -22.62 -2.25
N ASP A 391 -31.40 -22.67 -3.43
CA ASP A 391 -30.77 -23.29 -4.61
C ASP A 391 -29.70 -22.39 -5.24
N HIS A 392 -29.77 -21.06 -5.04
CA HIS A 392 -28.78 -20.09 -5.54
C HIS A 392 -27.67 -19.72 -4.53
N LEU A 393 -27.70 -20.31 -3.33
CA LEU A 393 -26.64 -20.20 -2.32
C LEU A 393 -25.60 -21.33 -2.41
N LEU A 394 -25.87 -22.36 -3.22
CA LEU A 394 -24.98 -23.51 -3.42
C LEU A 394 -23.70 -23.17 -4.21
N ASP A 395 -23.62 -22.00 -4.84
CA ASP A 395 -22.43 -21.51 -5.56
C ASP A 395 -21.54 -20.57 -4.72
N LEU A 396 -21.83 -20.39 -3.43
CA LEU A 396 -20.91 -19.71 -2.52
C LEU A 396 -20.00 -20.76 -1.84
N PRO A 397 -18.66 -20.61 -1.92
CA PRO A 397 -17.75 -21.60 -1.36
C PRO A 397 -17.99 -21.74 0.15
N SER A 398 -18.25 -22.98 0.58
CA SER A 398 -18.33 -23.32 2.00
C SER A 398 -16.93 -23.32 2.62
N PRO A 399 -16.79 -23.02 3.93
CA PRO A 399 -15.48 -23.00 4.56
C PRO A 399 -14.92 -24.42 4.60
N GLY A 400 -13.82 -24.66 3.85
CA GLY A 400 -12.96 -25.81 4.07
C GLY A 400 -13.08 -27.01 3.13
N GLN A 401 -13.60 -26.86 1.89
CA GLN A 401 -13.32 -27.87 0.85
C GLN A 401 -12.54 -27.26 -0.32
N PRO A 402 -11.48 -27.95 -0.79
CA PRO A 402 -10.76 -27.52 -1.99
C PRO A 402 -11.63 -27.80 -3.22
N SER A 403 -11.75 -26.81 -4.09
CA SER A 403 -12.30 -27.01 -5.44
C SER A 403 -11.20 -27.55 -6.34
N ILE A 404 -11.51 -28.63 -7.07
CA ILE A 404 -10.70 -29.20 -8.16
C ILE A 404 -10.69 -28.24 -9.35
#